data_AF-A0A1C5KJC4-F1
#
_entry.id   AF-A0A1C5KJC4-F1
#
_cell.length_a   1.000
_cell.length_b   1.000
_cell.length_c   1.000
_cell.angle_alpha   90.00
_cell.angle_beta   90.00
_cell.angle_gamma   90.00
#
_symmetry.space_group_name_H-M   'P 1'
#
loop_
_entity.id
_entity.type
_entity.pdbx_description
1 polymer ?
#
loop_
_entity_poly.entity_id
_entity_poly.type
_entity_poly.pdbx_seq_one_letter_code
_entity_poly.pdbx_strand_id
1 'polypeptide(L)'
;MIYLTGDTHGGIDIHKLSANQNVGQVLKNCTKDDYLIICGDFGLVWDGSNEEKWWQKWLNDKPYTTLFVDGNHEGFHLLSKYPVYEWNGGKVQFIQPSIIHLMRGQVYTIDNKKIFTMGGGTSIDRWRRKEGLSWWPQEIPSDDELNEGIKNLDKHDWKVDYVVTHEAPNSIHDLTIGTYGIKKHDKLTCYLESLLPDLQFDKWYFGHYHNKNTFGDKGQFRLLYDDVVRAGETDSVLSEEERERRRKFVEEMNKRLKKLKEEGLM
;
A
#
# COMPACT_ATOMS: atom_id res chain seq x y z
N MET A 1 -7.17 -6.36 -13.59
CA MET A 1 -7.19 -4.98 -13.03
C MET A 1 -6.36 -4.92 -11.76
N ILE A 2 -5.86 -3.73 -11.39
CA ILE A 2 -5.07 -3.53 -10.17
C ILE A 2 -5.76 -2.52 -9.26
N TYR A 3 -5.91 -2.89 -7.99
CA TYR A 3 -6.40 -2.07 -6.90
C TYR A 3 -5.33 -2.00 -5.80
N LEU A 4 -5.30 -0.91 -5.04
CA LEU A 4 -4.35 -0.72 -3.96
C LEU A 4 -5.03 -0.25 -2.68
N THR A 5 -4.50 -0.69 -1.55
CA THR A 5 -4.82 -0.24 -0.18
C THR A 5 -3.56 -0.28 0.68
N GLY A 6 -3.62 0.16 1.94
CA GLY A 6 -2.50 0.06 2.89
C GLY A 6 -2.91 -0.68 4.16
N ASP A 7 -1.94 -1.08 4.98
CA ASP A 7 -2.10 -1.20 6.43
C ASP A 7 -3.33 -2.01 6.89
N THR A 8 -3.32 -3.32 6.65
CA THR A 8 -4.42 -4.20 7.11
C THR A 8 -4.25 -4.68 8.54
N HIS A 9 -3.00 -4.73 9.04
CA HIS A 9 -2.64 -5.14 10.40
C HIS A 9 -3.36 -6.43 10.85
N GLY A 10 -3.47 -7.40 9.95
CA GLY A 10 -4.20 -8.64 10.21
C GLY A 10 -5.65 -8.37 10.63
N GLY A 11 -6.07 -8.91 11.79
CA GLY A 11 -7.44 -8.79 12.27
C GLY A 11 -7.90 -7.37 12.65
N ILE A 12 -7.00 -6.37 12.69
CA ILE A 12 -7.33 -5.02 13.14
C ILE A 12 -8.07 -4.23 12.05
N ASP A 13 -7.51 -4.12 10.85
CA ASP A 13 -8.05 -3.27 9.78
C ASP A 13 -8.53 -4.03 8.54
N ILE A 14 -8.26 -5.35 8.43
CA ILE A 14 -8.65 -6.17 7.27
C ILE A 14 -10.16 -6.16 6.99
N HIS A 15 -10.97 -5.86 8.01
CA HIS A 15 -12.42 -5.74 7.90
C HIS A 15 -12.86 -4.76 6.81
N LYS A 16 -12.05 -3.73 6.49
CA LYS A 16 -12.32 -2.79 5.39
C LYS A 16 -12.47 -3.47 4.02
N LEU A 17 -11.83 -4.62 3.83
CA LEU A 17 -11.91 -5.43 2.60
C LEU A 17 -13.16 -6.31 2.52
N SER A 18 -14.01 -6.28 3.54
CA SER A 18 -15.30 -6.98 3.51
C SER A 18 -16.24 -6.34 2.49
N ALA A 19 -16.95 -7.15 1.70
CA ALA A 19 -17.95 -6.65 0.75
C ALA A 19 -19.14 -5.94 1.42
N ASN A 20 -19.26 -6.03 2.75
CA ASN A 20 -20.24 -5.28 3.53
C ASN A 20 -19.73 -3.89 3.94
N GLN A 21 -18.45 -3.59 3.71
CA GLN A 21 -17.85 -2.27 3.91
C GLN A 21 -17.75 -1.56 2.56
N ASN A 22 -17.87 -0.23 2.58
CA ASN A 22 -17.93 0.58 1.36
C ASN A 22 -16.74 0.32 0.43
N VAL A 23 -15.53 0.28 0.97
CA VAL A 23 -14.31 0.11 0.18
C VAL A 23 -14.11 -1.32 -0.30
N GLY A 24 -14.64 -2.32 0.41
CA GLY A 24 -14.60 -3.73 -0.03
C GLY A 24 -15.65 -4.07 -1.09
N GLN A 25 -16.73 -3.29 -1.22
CA GLN A 25 -17.75 -3.50 -2.27
C GLN A 25 -17.17 -3.40 -3.68
N VAL A 26 -16.19 -2.52 -3.89
CA VAL A 26 -15.58 -2.29 -5.22
C VAL A 26 -14.82 -3.52 -5.72
N LEU A 27 -14.45 -4.42 -4.81
CA LEU A 27 -13.71 -5.65 -5.08
C LEU A 27 -14.65 -6.86 -5.29
N LYS A 28 -15.97 -6.70 -5.13
CA LYS A 28 -16.94 -7.82 -5.13
C LYS A 28 -17.00 -8.56 -6.47
N ASN A 29 -16.84 -7.82 -7.58
CA ASN A 29 -16.96 -8.36 -8.94
C ASN A 29 -15.61 -8.66 -9.60
N CYS A 30 -14.52 -8.60 -8.82
CA CYS A 30 -13.19 -9.00 -9.29
C CYS A 30 -13.13 -10.51 -9.57
N THR A 31 -12.03 -10.94 -10.17
CA THR A 31 -11.67 -12.33 -10.45
C THR A 31 -10.22 -12.57 -10.04
N LYS A 32 -9.74 -13.82 -10.07
CA LYS A 32 -8.36 -14.14 -9.64
C LYS A 32 -7.28 -13.53 -10.54
N ASP A 33 -7.69 -12.99 -11.69
CA ASP A 33 -6.86 -12.20 -12.61
C ASP A 33 -6.94 -10.68 -12.32
N ASP A 34 -7.65 -10.29 -11.26
CA ASP A 34 -7.60 -8.96 -10.65
C ASP A 34 -6.81 -9.01 -9.34
N TYR A 35 -6.06 -7.94 -9.10
CA TYR A 35 -5.06 -7.87 -8.05
C TYR A 35 -5.38 -6.76 -7.06
N LEU A 36 -5.38 -7.08 -5.77
CA LEU A 36 -5.36 -6.10 -4.69
C LEU A 36 -3.94 -6.06 -4.12
N ILE A 37 -3.24 -4.93 -4.20
CA ILE A 37 -1.91 -4.74 -3.62
C ILE A 37 -2.05 -3.99 -2.29
N ILE A 38 -1.53 -4.58 -1.20
CA ILE A 38 -1.46 -3.97 0.13
C ILE A 38 -0.07 -3.35 0.34
N CYS A 39 -0.03 -2.05 0.62
CA CYS A 39 1.18 -1.23 0.73
C CYS A 39 1.84 -1.35 2.11
N GLY A 40 2.15 -2.58 2.54
CA GLY A 40 2.77 -2.87 3.82
C GLY A 40 1.80 -3.05 4.99
N ASP A 41 2.35 -3.44 6.13
CA ASP A 41 1.65 -3.80 7.36
C ASP A 41 0.49 -4.78 7.09
N PHE A 42 0.83 -5.87 6.40
CA PHE A 42 -0.14 -6.90 6.03
C PHE A 42 -0.70 -7.62 7.27
N GLY A 43 0.18 -7.98 8.20
CA GLY A 43 -0.16 -8.50 9.52
C GLY A 43 -0.77 -9.90 9.57
N LEU A 44 -0.76 -10.67 8.48
CA LEU A 44 -1.23 -12.07 8.45
C LEU A 44 -0.11 -13.11 8.34
N VAL A 45 1.13 -12.73 8.67
CA VAL A 45 2.28 -13.65 8.81
C VAL A 45 3.04 -13.22 10.06
N TRP A 46 2.56 -13.61 11.23
CA TRP A 46 3.05 -13.11 12.53
C TRP A 46 3.31 -14.23 13.53
N ASP A 47 2.29 -15.03 13.88
CA ASP A 47 2.39 -16.06 14.92
C ASP A 47 1.75 -17.40 14.53
N GLY A 48 1.07 -17.49 13.39
CA GLY A 48 0.41 -18.72 12.95
C GLY A 48 -0.78 -19.13 13.83
N SER A 49 -1.34 -18.18 14.59
CA SER A 49 -2.54 -18.36 15.41
C SER A 49 -3.75 -18.82 14.59
N ASN A 50 -4.77 -19.33 15.29
CA ASN A 50 -6.02 -19.71 14.63
C ASN A 50 -6.73 -18.51 13.99
N GLU A 51 -6.60 -17.32 14.58
CA GLU A 51 -7.12 -16.08 14.02
C GLU A 51 -6.40 -15.72 12.71
N GLU A 52 -5.06 -15.74 12.70
CA GLU A 52 -4.27 -15.51 11.48
C GLU A 52 -4.67 -16.48 10.36
N LYS A 53 -4.73 -17.78 10.67
CA LYS A 53 -5.13 -18.81 9.69
C LYS A 53 -6.55 -18.60 9.17
N TRP A 54 -7.47 -18.17 10.04
CA TRP A 54 -8.84 -17.86 9.64
C TRP A 54 -8.86 -16.69 8.65
N TRP A 55 -8.12 -15.61 8.93
CA TRP A 55 -8.03 -14.45 8.05
C TRP A 55 -7.30 -14.75 6.74
N GLN A 56 -6.21 -15.52 6.77
CA GLN A 56 -5.56 -16.00 5.55
C GLN A 56 -6.54 -16.80 4.69
N LYS A 57 -7.33 -17.71 5.29
CA LYS A 57 -8.35 -18.45 4.55
C LYS A 57 -9.42 -17.51 3.97
N TRP A 58 -9.95 -16.61 4.79
CA TRP A 58 -10.97 -15.65 4.38
C TRP A 58 -10.50 -14.78 3.21
N LEU A 59 -9.24 -14.34 3.23
CA LEU A 59 -8.65 -13.52 2.18
C LEU A 59 -8.34 -14.35 0.92
N ASN A 60 -7.87 -15.59 1.08
CA ASN A 60 -7.62 -16.49 -0.03
C ASN A 60 -8.91 -16.89 -0.77
N ASP A 61 -10.04 -16.98 -0.05
CA ASP A 61 -11.36 -17.26 -0.62
C ASP A 61 -11.97 -16.05 -1.37
N LYS A 62 -11.35 -14.86 -1.31
CA LYS A 62 -11.81 -13.68 -2.07
C LYS A 62 -11.76 -13.93 -3.56
N PRO A 63 -12.57 -13.23 -4.37
CA PRO A 63 -12.58 -13.48 -5.80
C PRO A 63 -11.31 -12.96 -6.48
N TYR A 64 -10.53 -12.09 -5.85
CA TYR A 64 -9.27 -11.51 -6.36
C TYR A 64 -8.01 -12.18 -5.79
N THR A 65 -6.87 -11.91 -6.42
CA THR A 65 -5.54 -12.25 -5.90
C THR A 65 -5.01 -11.12 -5.02
N THR A 66 -4.59 -11.43 -3.80
CA THR A 66 -3.97 -10.45 -2.90
C THR A 66 -2.46 -10.49 -3.04
N LEU A 67 -1.89 -9.33 -3.28
CA LEU A 67 -0.46 -9.07 -3.28
C LEU A 67 -0.14 -8.13 -2.11
N PHE A 68 1.03 -8.25 -1.53
CA PHE A 68 1.48 -7.28 -0.53
C PHE A 68 2.99 -7.07 -0.61
N VAL A 69 3.45 -5.86 -0.29
CA VAL A 69 4.82 -5.63 0.15
C VAL A 69 4.83 -5.71 1.68
N ASP A 70 5.94 -6.11 2.29
CA ASP A 70 6.08 -6.04 3.74
C ASP A 70 6.21 -4.58 4.23
N GLY A 71 5.77 -4.30 5.46
CA GLY A 71 5.99 -3.05 6.18
C GLY A 71 6.94 -3.23 7.38
N ASN A 72 6.65 -2.52 8.48
CA ASN A 72 7.40 -2.65 9.73
C ASN A 72 6.66 -3.49 10.80
N HIS A 73 5.44 -3.96 10.49
CA HIS A 73 4.65 -4.85 11.33
C HIS A 73 4.46 -6.24 10.73
N GLU A 74 5.57 -6.90 10.40
CA GLU A 74 5.59 -8.27 9.88
C GLU A 74 6.40 -9.22 10.77
N GLY A 75 5.95 -10.47 10.83
CA GLY A 75 6.70 -11.55 11.47
C GLY A 75 7.83 -12.03 10.57
N PHE A 76 8.90 -11.24 10.42
CA PHE A 76 10.04 -11.54 9.53
C PHE A 76 10.67 -12.92 9.77
N HIS A 77 10.65 -13.40 11.02
CA HIS A 77 11.12 -14.73 11.38
C HIS A 77 10.28 -15.88 10.79
N LEU A 78 9.01 -15.64 10.46
CA LEU A 78 8.16 -16.58 9.73
C LEU A 78 8.22 -16.31 8.23
N LEU A 79 8.16 -15.05 7.83
CA LEU A 79 8.17 -14.66 6.40
C LEU A 79 9.43 -15.19 5.70
N SER A 80 10.60 -15.11 6.34
CA SER A 80 11.87 -15.65 5.81
C SER A 80 11.89 -17.17 5.61
N LYS A 81 10.95 -17.93 6.18
CA LYS A 81 10.87 -19.39 6.02
C LYS A 81 10.09 -19.80 4.77
N TYR A 82 9.33 -18.89 4.16
CA TYR A 82 8.59 -19.21 2.96
C TYR A 82 9.54 -19.37 1.76
N PRO A 83 9.37 -20.42 0.94
CA PRO A 83 10.18 -20.62 -0.26
C PRO A 83 9.99 -19.45 -1.24
N VAL A 84 11.10 -19.09 -1.89
CA VAL A 84 11.14 -18.03 -2.90
C VAL A 84 10.94 -18.63 -4.28
N TYR A 85 10.08 -17.99 -5.07
CA TYR A 85 9.81 -18.36 -6.47
C TYR A 85 9.94 -17.14 -7.38
N GLU A 86 10.18 -17.37 -8.67
CA GLU A 86 10.04 -16.34 -9.69
C GLU A 86 8.58 -16.30 -10.19
N TRP A 87 7.99 -15.11 -10.20
CA TRP A 87 6.63 -14.88 -10.69
C TRP A 87 6.51 -13.49 -11.29
N ASN A 88 5.95 -13.41 -12.50
CA ASN A 88 5.72 -12.14 -13.22
C ASN A 88 6.94 -11.21 -13.30
N GLY A 89 8.15 -11.78 -13.39
CA GLY A 89 9.40 -11.04 -13.59
C GLY A 89 10.19 -10.72 -12.33
N GLY A 90 9.70 -11.09 -11.13
CA GLY A 90 10.45 -10.91 -9.89
C GLY A 90 10.21 -12.02 -8.87
N LYS A 91 10.98 -11.96 -7.78
CA LYS A 91 10.91 -12.92 -6.69
C LYS A 91 9.66 -12.72 -5.83
N VAL A 92 9.00 -13.80 -5.45
CA VAL A 92 7.82 -13.79 -4.57
C VAL A 92 7.87 -14.90 -3.53
N GLN A 93 7.06 -14.76 -2.48
CA GLN A 93 6.74 -15.85 -1.56
C GLN A 93 5.21 -16.06 -1.52
N PHE A 94 4.77 -17.29 -1.74
CA PHE A 94 3.35 -17.64 -1.65
C PHE A 94 2.98 -17.98 -0.21
N ILE A 95 2.15 -17.14 0.42
CA ILE A 95 1.61 -17.41 1.77
C ILE A 95 0.42 -18.37 1.67
N GLN A 96 -0.42 -18.15 0.66
CA GLN A 96 -1.53 -19.01 0.23
C GLN A 96 -1.60 -18.96 -1.31
N PRO A 97 -2.36 -19.84 -2.00
CA PRO A 97 -2.43 -19.85 -3.47
C PRO A 97 -2.74 -18.50 -4.11
N SER A 98 -3.50 -17.63 -3.43
CA SER A 98 -3.83 -16.28 -3.91
C SER A 98 -3.45 -15.16 -2.95
N ILE A 99 -2.50 -15.43 -2.05
CA ILE A 99 -1.88 -14.42 -1.17
C ILE A 99 -0.38 -14.47 -1.39
N ILE A 100 0.15 -13.44 -2.03
CA ILE A 100 1.52 -13.43 -2.56
C ILE A 100 2.28 -12.23 -2.00
N HIS A 101 3.40 -12.51 -1.36
CA HIS A 101 4.36 -11.50 -0.94
C HIS A 101 5.21 -11.09 -2.14
N LEU A 102 5.17 -9.81 -2.50
CA LEU A 102 6.05 -9.18 -3.47
C LEU A 102 7.34 -8.76 -2.75
N MET A 103 8.44 -9.47 -3.02
CA MET A 103 9.71 -9.23 -2.34
C MET A 103 10.28 -7.84 -2.65
N ARG A 104 11.13 -7.37 -1.75
CA ARG A 104 11.83 -6.09 -1.82
C ARG A 104 12.73 -6.01 -3.06
N GLY A 105 12.79 -4.82 -3.66
CA GLY A 105 13.71 -4.50 -4.75
C GLY A 105 13.38 -5.16 -6.10
N GLN A 106 12.15 -5.67 -6.27
CA GLN A 106 11.74 -6.35 -7.49
C GLN A 106 10.98 -5.41 -8.43
N VAL A 107 10.95 -5.76 -9.72
CA VAL A 107 10.05 -5.14 -10.71
C VAL A 107 9.20 -6.24 -11.32
N TYR A 108 7.88 -6.10 -11.23
CA TYR A 108 6.92 -7.07 -11.77
C TYR A 108 6.21 -6.54 -13.01
N THR A 109 5.77 -7.43 -13.88
CA THR A 109 4.79 -7.14 -14.93
C THR A 109 3.45 -7.78 -14.56
N ILE A 110 2.51 -6.99 -14.06
CA ILE A 110 1.18 -7.43 -13.61
C ILE A 110 0.14 -6.62 -14.36
N ASP A 111 -0.86 -7.26 -14.97
CA ASP A 111 -1.88 -6.58 -15.79
C ASP A 111 -1.29 -5.62 -16.85
N ASN A 112 -0.18 -6.05 -17.49
CA ASN A 112 0.62 -5.26 -18.44
C ASN A 112 1.23 -3.97 -17.88
N LYS A 113 1.38 -3.88 -16.55
CA LYS A 113 1.99 -2.74 -15.84
C LYS A 113 3.29 -3.16 -15.17
N LYS A 114 4.34 -2.34 -15.33
CA LYS A 114 5.61 -2.48 -14.61
C LYS A 114 5.47 -1.89 -13.21
N ILE A 115 5.73 -2.68 -12.18
CA ILE A 115 5.55 -2.27 -10.78
C ILE A 115 6.83 -2.52 -10.01
N PHE A 116 7.49 -1.46 -9.55
CA PHE A 116 8.62 -1.56 -8.62
C PHE A 116 8.11 -1.68 -7.18
N THR A 117 8.70 -2.58 -6.40
CA THR A 117 8.30 -2.81 -5.00
C THR A 117 9.45 -2.64 -4.02
N MET A 118 9.17 -1.98 -2.89
CA MET A 118 10.08 -1.93 -1.75
C MET A 118 9.31 -1.85 -0.42
N GLY A 119 9.37 -2.93 0.35
CA GLY A 119 8.82 -2.99 1.71
C GLY A 119 9.76 -2.47 2.79
N GLY A 120 9.33 -2.64 4.03
CA GLY A 120 10.05 -2.26 5.25
C GLY A 120 9.66 -0.90 5.81
N GLY A 121 10.24 -0.55 6.96
CA GLY A 121 10.11 0.76 7.58
C GLY A 121 10.57 0.80 9.03
N THR A 122 10.69 2.00 9.60
CA THR A 122 11.05 2.15 11.02
C THR A 122 9.83 2.12 11.92
N SER A 123 9.78 1.16 12.85
CA SER A 123 8.82 1.18 13.96
C SER A 123 9.05 2.36 14.92
N ILE A 124 8.19 3.37 14.89
CA ILE A 124 8.24 4.54 15.80
C ILE A 124 8.04 4.18 17.28
N ASP A 125 7.37 3.06 17.54
CA ASP A 125 7.09 2.50 18.85
C ASP A 125 8.11 1.41 19.25
N ARG A 126 9.22 1.27 18.51
CA ARG A 126 10.31 0.30 18.79
C ARG A 126 10.73 0.30 20.26
N TRP A 127 10.73 1.46 20.91
CA TRP A 127 11.10 1.61 22.33
C TRP A 127 10.18 0.86 23.31
N ARG A 128 8.97 0.46 22.88
CA ARG A 128 8.03 -0.37 23.64
C ARG A 128 8.07 -1.86 23.27
N ARG A 129 8.88 -2.23 22.28
CA ARG A 129 8.88 -3.57 21.69
C ARG A 129 10.08 -4.40 22.14
N LYS A 130 10.00 -5.71 21.90
CA LYS A 130 11.04 -6.68 22.23
C LYS A 130 11.53 -7.35 20.95
N GLU A 131 12.85 -7.26 20.74
CA GLU A 131 13.52 -7.90 19.60
C GLU A 131 13.25 -9.40 19.55
N GLY A 132 12.93 -9.90 18.35
CA GLY A 132 12.61 -11.30 18.10
C GLY A 132 11.21 -11.75 18.52
N LEU A 133 10.40 -10.84 19.10
CA LEU A 133 9.03 -11.13 19.53
C LEU A 133 8.00 -10.18 18.91
N SER A 134 8.23 -8.87 19.02
CA SER A 134 7.33 -7.84 18.50
C SER A 134 8.03 -6.82 17.60
N TRP A 135 9.35 -6.92 17.48
CA TRP A 135 10.19 -6.10 16.63
C TRP A 135 11.30 -6.94 16.01
N TRP A 136 11.67 -6.65 14.77
CA TRP A 136 12.77 -7.31 14.09
C TRP A 136 13.68 -6.29 13.40
N PRO A 137 15.01 -6.44 13.46
CA PRO A 137 15.92 -5.59 12.69
C PRO A 137 15.68 -5.68 11.18
N GLN A 138 15.09 -6.78 10.70
CA GLN A 138 14.70 -7.00 9.31
C GLN A 138 13.57 -6.07 8.81
N GLU A 139 12.91 -5.32 9.70
CA GLU A 139 12.00 -4.23 9.31
C GLU A 139 12.69 -3.22 8.37
N ILE A 140 14.00 -3.00 8.55
CA ILE A 140 14.80 -2.17 7.66
C ILE A 140 15.48 -3.03 6.59
N PRO A 141 15.34 -2.70 5.29
CA PRO A 141 16.01 -3.42 4.22
C PRO A 141 17.54 -3.45 4.35
N SER A 142 18.10 -4.61 4.06
CA SER A 142 19.55 -4.84 3.94
C SER A 142 20.13 -4.12 2.73
N ASP A 143 21.44 -3.88 2.72
CA ASP A 143 22.10 -3.27 1.55
C ASP A 143 21.94 -4.14 0.29
N ASP A 144 21.88 -5.46 0.44
CA ASP A 144 21.67 -6.38 -0.68
C ASP A 144 20.28 -6.20 -1.31
N GLU A 145 19.23 -6.03 -0.51
CA GLU A 145 17.87 -5.77 -1.00
C GLU A 145 17.77 -4.41 -1.69
N LEU A 146 18.41 -3.38 -1.14
CA LEU A 146 18.46 -2.05 -1.76
C LEU A 146 19.23 -2.08 -3.09
N ASN A 147 20.39 -2.72 -3.12
CA ASN A 147 21.20 -2.88 -4.34
C ASN A 147 20.49 -3.76 -5.38
N GLU A 148 19.71 -4.75 -4.96
CA GLU A 148 18.87 -5.53 -5.86
C GLU A 148 17.80 -4.64 -6.52
N GLY A 149 17.21 -3.71 -5.76
CA GLY A 149 16.32 -2.68 -6.28
C GLY A 149 16.95 -1.86 -7.40
N ILE A 150 18.14 -1.30 -7.17
CA ILE A 150 18.89 -0.53 -8.19
C ILE A 150 19.15 -1.38 -9.44
N LYS A 151 19.66 -2.61 -9.28
CA LYS A 151 19.95 -3.51 -10.40
C LYS A 151 18.70 -3.86 -11.21
N ASN A 152 17.55 -4.01 -10.56
CA ASN A 152 16.30 -4.32 -11.25
C ASN A 152 15.73 -3.09 -11.95
N LEU A 153 15.88 -1.88 -11.39
CA LEU A 153 15.54 -0.63 -12.08
C LEU A 153 16.44 -0.40 -13.31
N ASP A 154 17.74 -0.66 -13.22
CA ASP A 154 18.68 -0.60 -14.36
C ASP A 154 18.22 -1.48 -15.53
N LYS A 155 17.81 -2.73 -15.24
CA LYS A 155 17.29 -3.67 -16.25
C LYS A 155 16.00 -3.17 -16.94
N HIS A 156 15.29 -2.24 -16.31
CA HIS A 156 14.03 -1.69 -16.79
C HIS A 156 14.18 -0.24 -17.26
N ASP A 157 15.42 0.21 -17.53
CA ASP A 157 15.75 1.55 -18.00
C ASP A 157 15.20 2.65 -17.08
N TRP A 158 15.09 2.36 -15.76
CA TRP A 158 14.54 3.26 -14.76
C TRP A 158 13.12 3.76 -15.09
N LYS A 159 12.33 2.92 -15.78
CA LYS A 159 10.95 3.23 -16.20
C LYS A 159 9.99 2.16 -15.73
N VAL A 160 9.09 2.56 -14.84
CA VAL A 160 7.99 1.72 -14.34
C VAL A 160 6.67 2.49 -14.45
N ASP A 161 5.54 1.78 -14.47
CA ASP A 161 4.24 2.44 -14.39
C ASP A 161 4.00 2.89 -12.95
N TYR A 162 4.18 1.97 -11.99
CA TYR A 162 3.88 2.21 -10.59
C TYR A 162 5.04 1.85 -9.67
N VAL A 163 5.12 2.59 -8.57
CA VAL A 163 5.95 2.25 -7.42
C VAL A 163 5.04 1.91 -6.25
N VAL A 164 5.30 0.79 -5.57
CA VAL A 164 4.56 0.38 -4.38
C VAL A 164 5.54 0.16 -3.24
N THR A 165 5.39 0.94 -2.19
CA THR A 165 6.23 0.85 -0.99
C THR A 165 5.38 0.83 0.26
N HIS A 166 5.99 0.55 1.42
CA HIS A 166 5.33 0.81 2.68
C HIS A 166 5.60 2.26 3.15
N GLU A 167 6.87 2.66 3.22
CA GLU A 167 7.25 4.03 3.57
C GLU A 167 7.32 4.98 2.36
N ALA A 168 7.29 6.28 2.66
CA ALA A 168 7.46 7.35 1.68
C ALA A 168 8.94 7.78 1.54
N PRO A 169 9.34 8.36 0.39
CA PRO A 169 10.62 9.06 0.29
C PRO A 169 10.65 10.29 1.22
N ASN A 170 11.85 10.70 1.67
CA ASN A 170 12.08 11.76 2.67
C ASN A 170 11.20 13.02 2.48
N SER A 171 11.14 13.54 1.25
CA SER A 171 10.40 14.76 0.93
C SER A 171 8.89 14.60 1.15
N ILE A 172 8.34 13.42 0.85
CA ILE A 172 6.91 13.10 1.03
C ILE A 172 6.61 12.68 2.47
N HIS A 173 7.53 11.97 3.11
CA HIS A 173 7.49 11.66 4.54
C HIS A 173 7.32 12.95 5.35
N ASP A 174 8.20 13.94 5.13
CA ASP A 174 8.17 15.24 5.83
C ASP A 174 6.83 15.97 5.65
N LEU A 175 6.22 15.89 4.46
CA LEU A 175 4.89 16.46 4.20
C LEU A 175 3.76 15.71 4.91
N THR A 176 3.95 14.41 5.15
CA THR A 176 2.94 13.54 5.76
C THR A 176 2.92 13.68 7.27
N ILE A 177 4.09 13.65 7.92
CA ILE A 177 4.21 13.76 9.38
C ILE A 177 4.10 15.21 9.88
N GLY A 178 4.21 16.20 8.99
CA GLY A 178 4.14 17.62 9.32
C GLY A 178 5.24 18.07 10.31
N THR A 179 4.95 19.13 11.07
CA THR A 179 5.90 19.75 12.02
C THR A 179 5.96 19.05 13.38
N TYR A 180 5.36 17.87 13.55
CA TYR A 180 5.20 17.19 14.85
C TYR A 180 6.51 16.64 15.46
N GLY A 181 7.68 17.04 14.95
CA GLY A 181 8.96 16.88 15.63
C GLY A 181 9.53 15.46 15.65
N ILE A 182 8.84 14.48 15.04
CA ILE A 182 9.33 13.10 14.87
C ILE A 182 10.19 13.06 13.60
N LYS A 183 11.34 13.73 13.59
CA LYS A 183 12.28 13.61 12.47
C LYS A 183 13.35 12.58 12.78
N LYS A 184 13.24 11.43 12.14
CA LYS A 184 14.42 10.79 11.57
C LYS A 184 14.02 10.11 10.27
N HIS A 185 14.46 10.71 9.17
CA HIS A 185 14.71 9.95 7.95
C HIS A 185 15.58 8.76 8.32
N ASP A 186 15.26 7.62 7.78
CA ASP A 186 16.01 6.40 8.01
C ASP A 186 16.70 5.96 6.71
N LYS A 187 17.24 4.76 6.74
CA LYS A 187 17.92 4.17 5.59
C LYS A 187 16.97 3.98 4.40
N LEU A 188 15.74 3.53 4.64
CA LEU A 188 14.77 3.26 3.60
C LEU A 188 14.21 4.57 3.03
N THR A 189 13.79 5.52 3.86
CA THR A 189 13.27 6.80 3.36
C THR A 189 14.33 7.57 2.54
N CYS A 190 15.61 7.49 2.95
CA CYS A 190 16.73 8.06 2.19
C CYS A 190 16.98 7.31 0.87
N TYR A 191 16.92 5.99 0.88
CA TYR A 191 17.03 5.19 -0.34
C TYR A 191 15.92 5.55 -1.33
N LEU A 192 14.66 5.60 -0.89
CA LEU A 192 13.53 5.93 -1.76
C LEU A 192 13.64 7.35 -2.32
N GLU A 193 14.08 8.32 -1.52
CA GLU A 193 14.35 9.68 -1.99
C GLU A 193 15.44 9.70 -3.07
N SER A 194 16.49 8.87 -2.92
CA SER A 194 17.58 8.81 -3.89
C SER A 194 17.18 8.28 -5.27
N LEU A 195 16.03 7.59 -5.37
CA LEU A 195 15.52 7.09 -6.65
C LEU A 195 14.84 8.19 -7.49
N LEU A 196 14.29 9.21 -6.84
CA LEU A 196 13.41 10.22 -7.47
C LEU A 196 14.03 10.97 -8.67
N PRO A 197 15.32 11.31 -8.69
CA PRO A 197 15.90 12.06 -9.82
C PRO A 197 15.89 11.28 -11.15
N ASP A 198 16.06 9.96 -11.09
CA ASP A 198 16.27 9.12 -12.26
C ASP A 198 15.05 8.23 -12.60
N LEU A 199 14.28 7.83 -11.58
CA LEU A 199 13.14 6.93 -11.74
C LEU A 199 11.94 7.64 -12.36
N GLN A 200 11.52 7.15 -13.53
CA GLN A 200 10.28 7.57 -14.18
C GLN A 200 9.14 6.65 -13.77
N PHE A 201 8.08 7.24 -13.22
CA PHE A 201 6.87 6.56 -12.77
C PHE A 201 5.63 7.44 -12.98
N ASP A 202 4.45 6.83 -13.09
CA ASP A 202 3.16 7.54 -13.15
C ASP A 202 2.60 7.77 -11.75
N LYS A 203 2.54 6.71 -10.94
CA LYS A 203 2.04 6.76 -9.56
C LYS A 203 2.94 6.02 -8.58
N TRP A 204 3.04 6.56 -7.38
CA TRP A 204 3.71 5.97 -6.23
C TRP A 204 2.71 5.79 -5.10
N TYR A 205 2.46 4.54 -4.72
CA TYR A 205 1.53 4.18 -3.65
C TYR A 205 2.29 3.73 -2.41
N PHE A 206 1.87 4.19 -1.24
CA PHE A 206 2.52 3.89 0.03
C PHE A 206 1.54 3.91 1.22
N GLY A 207 1.91 3.31 2.34
CA GLY A 207 1.10 3.14 3.56
C GLY A 207 1.73 3.82 4.78
N HIS A 208 1.81 3.10 5.90
CA HIS A 208 2.57 3.40 7.13
C HIS A 208 2.03 4.54 8.01
N TYR A 209 1.55 5.64 7.42
CA TYR A 209 1.20 6.87 8.15
C TYR A 209 -0.26 6.96 8.62
N HIS A 210 -1.03 5.88 8.43
CA HIS A 210 -2.44 5.72 8.86
C HIS A 210 -3.34 6.91 8.49
N ASN A 211 -3.15 7.42 7.27
CA ASN A 211 -3.88 8.58 6.76
C ASN A 211 -4.20 8.35 5.27
N LYS A 212 -4.94 9.29 4.66
CA LYS A 212 -5.24 9.31 3.25
C LYS A 212 -4.92 10.67 2.68
N ASN A 213 -3.88 10.74 1.87
CA ASN A 213 -3.50 11.99 1.23
C ASN A 213 -2.83 11.77 -0.12
N THR A 214 -2.67 12.85 -0.86
CA THR A 214 -2.01 12.84 -2.16
C THR A 214 -1.01 13.99 -2.25
N PHE A 215 0.17 13.71 -2.80
CA PHE A 215 1.27 14.66 -2.90
C PHE A 215 1.89 14.67 -4.30
N GLY A 216 2.74 15.67 -4.56
CA GLY A 216 3.43 15.89 -5.83
C GLY A 216 2.54 16.49 -6.92
N ASP A 217 3.13 16.73 -8.09
CA ASP A 217 2.38 17.27 -9.23
C ASP A 217 1.32 16.24 -9.69
N LYS A 218 0.11 16.73 -9.98
CA LYS A 218 -1.06 15.91 -10.37
C LYS A 218 -1.36 14.73 -9.43
N GLY A 219 -0.85 14.78 -8.20
CA GLY A 219 -1.07 13.76 -7.20
C GLY A 219 -0.38 12.42 -7.47
N GLN A 220 0.85 12.46 -7.96
CA GLN A 220 1.63 11.25 -8.28
C GLN A 220 1.93 10.36 -7.06
N PHE A 221 1.98 10.91 -5.84
CA PHE A 221 2.18 10.14 -4.61
C PHE A 221 0.86 9.96 -3.87
N ARG A 222 0.47 8.73 -3.57
CA ARG A 222 -0.82 8.38 -2.94
C ARG A 222 -0.61 7.56 -1.67
N LEU A 223 -0.93 8.17 -0.53
CA LEU A 223 -0.89 7.55 0.80
C LEU A 223 -2.19 6.79 1.12
N LEU A 224 -2.13 5.48 1.24
CA LEU A 224 -3.29 4.61 1.43
C LEU A 224 -3.41 4.15 2.89
N TYR A 225 -4.64 4.06 3.37
CA TYR A 225 -4.94 3.48 4.68
C TYR A 225 -6.28 2.74 4.63
N ASP A 226 -7.37 3.39 5.00
CA ASP A 226 -8.72 2.82 5.10
C ASP A 226 -9.51 2.93 3.78
N ASP A 227 -8.85 3.20 2.66
CA ASP A 227 -9.46 3.25 1.33
C ASP A 227 -8.83 2.32 0.31
N VAL A 228 -9.53 2.15 -0.81
CA VAL A 228 -9.10 1.38 -1.98
C VAL A 228 -9.10 2.31 -3.19
N VAL A 229 -8.00 2.32 -3.94
CA VAL A 229 -7.86 3.05 -5.20
C VAL A 229 -7.63 2.08 -6.35
N ARG A 230 -8.04 2.45 -7.56
CA ARG A 230 -7.61 1.73 -8.78
C ARG A 230 -6.24 2.26 -9.19
N ALA A 231 -5.36 1.38 -9.68
CA ALA A 231 -4.06 1.81 -10.15
C ALA A 231 -4.17 2.83 -11.31
N GLY A 232 -3.34 3.87 -11.27
CA GLY A 232 -3.40 5.06 -12.13
C GLY A 232 -4.31 6.17 -11.61
N GLU A 233 -5.27 5.87 -10.72
CA GLU A 233 -6.19 6.85 -10.15
C GLU A 233 -5.66 7.43 -8.83
N THR A 234 -6.12 8.65 -8.50
CA THR A 234 -5.81 9.34 -7.25
C THR A 234 -6.94 9.21 -6.23
N ASP A 235 -8.18 9.31 -6.71
CA ASP A 235 -9.36 9.30 -5.86
C ASP A 235 -9.69 7.88 -5.41
N SER A 236 -10.20 7.75 -4.19
CA SER A 236 -10.74 6.49 -3.68
C SER A 236 -11.86 5.98 -4.60
N VAL A 237 -11.90 4.68 -4.84
CA VAL A 237 -13.02 4.07 -5.54
C VAL A 237 -14.20 4.07 -4.58
N LEU A 238 -15.14 4.99 -4.82
CA LEU A 238 -16.39 5.04 -4.07
C LEU A 238 -17.34 3.95 -4.54
N SER A 239 -18.05 3.33 -3.60
CA SER A 239 -19.17 2.45 -3.94
C SER A 239 -20.28 3.21 -4.69
N GLU A 240 -21.17 2.52 -5.39
CA GLU A 240 -22.31 3.16 -6.07
C GLU A 240 -23.17 3.96 -5.09
N GLU A 241 -23.40 3.43 -3.89
CA GLU A 241 -24.15 4.12 -2.83
C GLU A 241 -23.45 5.40 -2.36
N GLU A 242 -22.12 5.37 -2.19
CA GLU A 242 -21.34 6.56 -1.81
C GLU A 242 -21.28 7.61 -2.92
N ARG A 243 -21.14 7.17 -4.18
CA ARG A 243 -21.21 8.06 -5.34
C ARG A 243 -22.55 8.78 -5.36
N GLU A 244 -23.64 8.07 -5.11
CA GLU A 244 -24.98 8.64 -5.06
C GLU A 244 -25.16 9.60 -3.87
N ARG A 245 -24.69 9.23 -2.67
CA ARG A 245 -24.70 10.13 -1.49
C ARG A 245 -23.92 11.41 -1.76
N ARG A 246 -22.72 11.31 -2.34
CA ARG A 246 -21.87 12.46 -2.65
C ARG A 246 -22.49 13.36 -3.72
N ARG A 247 -23.12 12.77 -4.75
CA ARG A 247 -23.89 13.52 -5.76
C ARG A 247 -25.03 14.32 -5.12
N LYS A 248 -25.86 13.68 -4.28
CA LYS A 248 -26.96 14.36 -3.58
C LYS A 248 -26.47 15.49 -2.68
N PHE A 249 -25.37 15.28 -1.94
CA PHE A 249 -24.77 16.31 -1.10
C PHE A 249 -24.28 17.52 -1.91
N VAL A 250 -23.58 17.29 -3.03
CA VAL A 250 -23.10 18.37 -3.90
C VAL A 250 -24.27 19.12 -4.55
N GLU A 251 -25.32 18.42 -4.98
CA GLU A 251 -26.54 19.05 -5.51
C GLU A 251 -27.23 19.93 -4.45
N GLU A 252 -27.33 19.47 -3.21
CA GLU A 252 -27.91 20.22 -2.11
C GLU A 252 -27.07 21.46 -1.75
N MET A 253 -25.75 21.30 -1.68
CA MET A 253 -24.82 22.40 -1.46
C MET A 253 -24.92 23.45 -2.57
N ASN A 254 -24.97 23.03 -3.84
CA ASN A 254 -25.13 23.93 -4.98
C ASN A 254 -26.47 24.67 -4.97
N LYS A 255 -27.56 23.99 -4.60
CA LYS A 255 -28.88 24.64 -4.39
C LYS A 255 -28.80 25.69 -3.29
N ARG A 256 -28.13 25.40 -2.17
CA ARG A 256 -27.96 26.32 -1.05
C ARG A 256 -27.11 27.54 -1.45
N LEU A 257 -26.01 27.33 -2.17
CA LEU A 257 -25.16 28.40 -2.70
C LEU A 257 -25.92 29.29 -3.69
N LYS A 258 -26.73 28.70 -4.57
CA LYS A 258 -27.56 29.46 -5.51
C LYS A 258 -28.57 30.35 -4.78
N LYS A 259 -29.24 29.80 -3.76
CA LYS A 259 -30.19 30.55 -2.92
C LYS A 259 -29.52 31.72 -2.19
N LEU A 260 -28.34 31.50 -1.60
CA LEU A 260 -27.58 32.57 -0.92
C LEU A 260 -27.20 33.71 -1.87
N LYS A 261 -26.86 33.40 -3.13
CA LYS A 261 -26.61 34.41 -4.18
C LYS A 261 -27.87 35.16 -4.59
N GLU A 262 -29.00 34.47 -4.73
CA GLU A 262 -30.30 35.09 -5.05
C GLU A 262 -30.79 36.01 -3.92
N GLU A 263 -30.45 35.69 -2.67
CA GLU A 263 -30.77 36.48 -1.47
C GLU A 263 -29.74 37.61 -1.18
N GLY A 264 -28.68 37.75 -1.99
CA GLY A 264 -27.66 38.79 -1.83
C GLY A 264 -26.75 38.61 -0.60
N LEU A 265 -26.71 37.40 -0.03
CA LEU A 265 -25.92 37.03 1.15
C LEU A 265 -24.51 36.52 0.79
N MET A 266 -24.21 36.41 -0.51
CA MET A 266 -22.95 35.96 -1.08
C MET A 266 -22.74 36.59 -2.46
#